data_AF-H1YAZ7-F1
#
_entry.id   AF-H1YAZ7-F1
#
_cell.length_a   1.000
_cell.length_b   1.000
_cell.length_c   1.000
_cell.angle_alpha   90.00
_cell.angle_beta   90.00
_cell.angle_gamma   90.00
#
_symmetry.space_group_name_H-M   'P 1'
#
loop_
_entity.id
_entity.type
_entity.pdbx_description
1 polymer ?
#
loop_
_entity_poly.entity_id
_entity_poly.type
_entity_poly.pdbx_seq_one_letter_code
_entity_poly.pdbx_strand_id
1 'polypeptide(L)'
;MEERKTAAVVLGIFVLIALGLIIILRQKQHHQAQALFATTKTISFKTCTIRYKYWNKGLMGDIERAAQNELALCLCDSYRQQRDTAVANRIMRIYKRYGNHYGPDSLSLYNSVDSLIKNRNRVLDTLVLAD
;
A
#
# COMPACT_ATOMS: atom_id res chain seq x y z
N MET A 1 -56.65 -6.91 35.60
CA MET A 1 -55.20 -7.10 35.92
C MET A 1 -54.41 -7.64 34.71
N GLU A 2 -55.05 -8.12 33.64
CA GLU A 2 -54.40 -8.61 32.41
C GLU A 2 -53.80 -7.51 31.52
N GLU A 3 -54.44 -6.35 31.39
CA GLU A 3 -53.95 -5.28 30.48
C GLU A 3 -52.55 -4.74 30.82
N ARG A 4 -52.16 -4.79 32.11
CA ARG A 4 -50.82 -4.37 32.54
C ARG A 4 -49.73 -5.38 32.12
N LYS A 5 -50.09 -6.66 31.91
CA LYS A 5 -49.15 -7.71 31.49
C LYS A 5 -48.88 -7.65 30.00
N THR A 6 -49.91 -7.40 29.19
CA THR A 6 -49.77 -7.21 27.74
C THR A 6 -48.95 -5.97 27.38
N ALA A 7 -49.14 -4.85 28.10
CA ALA A 7 -48.34 -3.64 27.89
C ALA A 7 -46.83 -3.86 28.16
N ALA A 8 -46.48 -4.64 29.19
CA ALA A 8 -45.08 -4.94 29.52
C ALA A 8 -44.40 -5.83 28.47
N VAL A 9 -45.12 -6.81 27.92
CA VAL A 9 -44.61 -7.68 26.85
C VAL A 9 -44.36 -6.88 25.57
N VAL A 10 -45.31 -6.00 25.21
CA VAL A 10 -45.18 -5.15 24.01
C VAL A 10 -43.99 -4.19 24.15
N LEU A 11 -43.81 -3.55 25.31
CA LEU A 11 -42.64 -2.70 25.59
C LEU A 11 -41.32 -3.47 25.47
N GLY A 12 -41.26 -4.71 25.98
CA GLY A 12 -40.07 -5.56 25.85
C GLY A 12 -39.69 -5.86 24.39
N ILE A 13 -40.68 -6.11 23.54
CA ILE A 13 -40.45 -6.34 22.10
C ILE A 13 -39.91 -5.08 21.42
N PHE A 14 -40.46 -3.90 21.72
CA PHE A 14 -39.97 -2.64 21.16
C PHE A 14 -38.51 -2.34 21.56
N VAL A 15 -38.14 -2.63 22.81
CA VAL A 15 -36.76 -2.48 23.28
C VAL A 15 -35.80 -3.41 22.53
N LEU A 16 -36.18 -4.68 22.30
CA LEU A 16 -35.35 -5.62 21.56
C LEU A 16 -35.18 -5.22 20.08
N ILE A 17 -36.24 -4.74 19.44
CA ILE A 17 -36.18 -4.23 18.07
C ILE A 17 -35.27 -2.99 18.00
N ALA A 18 -35.39 -2.06 18.94
CA ALA A 18 -34.55 -0.87 19.00
C ALA A 18 -33.07 -1.23 19.19
N LEU A 19 -32.75 -2.18 20.08
CA LEU A 19 -31.39 -2.67 20.29
C LEU A 19 -30.82 -3.36 19.03
N GLY A 20 -31.63 -4.19 18.37
CA GLY A 20 -31.24 -4.83 17.11
C GLY A 20 -30.92 -3.81 16.00
N LEU A 21 -31.76 -2.79 15.86
CA LEU A 21 -31.52 -1.70 14.90
C LEU A 21 -30.25 -0.91 15.23
N ILE A 22 -29.97 -0.61 16.49
CA ILE A 22 -28.74 0.09 16.92
C ILE A 22 -27.50 -0.72 16.56
N ILE A 23 -27.53 -2.04 16.78
CA ILE A 23 -26.40 -2.94 16.45
C ILE A 23 -26.17 -2.98 14.93
N ILE A 24 -27.23 -3.14 14.14
CA ILE A 24 -27.16 -3.18 12.67
C ILE A 24 -26.63 -1.85 12.13
N LEU A 25 -27.11 -0.71 12.64
CA LEU A 25 -26.66 0.61 12.22
C LEU A 25 -25.17 0.85 12.57
N ARG A 26 -24.72 0.40 13.75
CA ARG A 26 -23.30 0.48 14.14
C ARG A 26 -22.39 -0.38 13.27
N GLN A 27 -22.80 -1.61 12.93
CA GLN A 27 -22.03 -2.46 12.03
C GLN A 27 -21.90 -1.85 10.63
N LYS A 28 -23.00 -1.28 10.11
CA LYS A 28 -22.99 -0.62 8.79
C LYS A 28 -22.07 0.60 8.77
N GLN A 29 -22.03 1.39 9.84
CA GLN A 29 -21.06 2.49 9.98
C GLN A 29 -19.61 2.01 10.02
N HIS A 30 -19.31 0.91 10.73
CA HIS A 30 -17.95 0.36 10.79
C HIS A 30 -17.45 -0.14 9.43
N HIS A 31 -18.31 -0.79 8.64
CA HIS A 31 -17.94 -1.25 7.29
C HIS A 31 -17.78 -0.11 6.29
N GLN A 32 -18.60 0.95 6.38
CA GLN A 32 -18.46 2.12 5.49
C GLN A 32 -17.23 2.99 5.83
N ALA A 33 -16.82 3.06 7.09
CA ALA A 33 -15.64 3.83 7.50
C ALA A 33 -14.32 3.27 6.93
N GLN A 34 -14.25 1.96 6.62
CA GLN A 34 -13.05 1.33 6.08
C GLN A 34 -12.90 1.53 4.56
N ALA A 35 -13.99 1.72 3.82
CA ALA A 35 -13.94 1.94 2.38
C ALA A 35 -13.54 3.38 1.98
N LEU A 36 -13.61 4.35 2.90
CA LEU A 36 -13.54 5.78 2.56
C LEU A 36 -12.13 6.40 2.59
N PHE A 37 -11.09 5.71 3.08
CA PHE A 37 -9.76 6.31 3.26
C PHE A 37 -8.66 5.69 2.38
N ALA A 38 -9.01 5.27 1.16
CA ALA A 38 -8.02 4.91 0.15
C ALA A 38 -7.19 6.15 -0.24
N THR A 39 -6.01 6.31 0.37
CA THR A 39 -5.15 7.44 0.04
C THR A 39 -4.38 7.11 -1.23
N THR A 40 -4.58 7.90 -2.28
CA THR A 40 -3.80 7.78 -3.52
C THR A 40 -2.57 8.66 -3.41
N LYS A 41 -1.39 8.08 -3.67
CA LYS A 41 -0.12 8.80 -3.78
C LYS A 41 0.45 8.64 -5.18
N THR A 42 1.18 9.65 -5.62
CA THR A 42 1.92 9.64 -6.88
C THR A 42 3.37 9.97 -6.58
N ILE A 43 4.28 9.18 -7.13
CA ILE A 43 5.71 9.50 -7.18
C ILE A 43 6.12 9.62 -8.64
N SER A 44 6.90 10.64 -8.95
CA SER A 44 7.37 10.88 -10.31
C SER A 44 8.82 11.32 -10.32
N PHE A 45 9.51 10.95 -11.39
CA PHE A 45 10.84 11.43 -11.70
C PHE A 45 11.06 11.38 -13.22
N LYS A 46 11.26 12.54 -13.83
CA LYS A 46 11.35 12.71 -15.29
C LYS A 46 10.14 12.06 -15.99
N THR A 47 10.37 11.09 -16.85
CA THR A 47 9.36 10.41 -17.67
C THR A 47 8.59 9.32 -16.91
N CYS A 48 9.06 8.92 -15.72
CA CYS A 48 8.44 7.86 -14.94
C CYS A 48 7.51 8.40 -13.87
N THR A 49 6.28 7.88 -13.82
CA THR A 49 5.26 8.24 -12.82
C THR A 49 4.56 6.98 -12.34
N ILE A 50 4.62 6.72 -11.04
CA ILE A 50 3.96 5.59 -10.38
C ILE A 50 2.83 6.13 -9.49
N ARG A 51 1.65 5.53 -9.60
CA ARG A 51 0.48 5.84 -8.77
C ARG A 51 0.12 4.62 -7.95
N TYR A 52 -0.02 4.78 -6.65
CA TYR A 52 -0.37 3.69 -5.75
C TYR A 52 -1.39 4.14 -4.72
N LYS A 53 -2.17 3.17 -4.24
CA LYS A 53 -3.20 3.37 -3.21
C LYS A 53 -2.87 2.49 -2.01
N TYR A 54 -3.19 2.99 -0.81
CA TYR A 54 -3.12 2.19 0.40
C TYR A 54 -4.33 2.50 1.29
N TRP A 55 -4.84 1.46 1.93
CA TRP A 55 -6.02 1.53 2.80
C TRP A 55 -5.65 1.49 4.29
N ASN A 56 -4.45 1.01 4.62
CA ASN A 56 -3.98 0.85 5.98
C ASN A 56 -2.62 1.55 6.15
N LYS A 57 -2.50 2.42 7.16
CA LYS A 57 -1.23 3.08 7.51
C LYS A 57 -0.13 2.08 7.89
N GLY A 58 -0.49 0.90 8.41
CA GLY A 58 0.44 -0.16 8.79
C GLY A 58 1.25 -0.73 7.62
N LEU A 59 0.68 -0.75 6.41
CA LEU A 59 1.35 -1.24 5.19
C LEU A 59 1.98 -0.10 4.36
N MET A 60 1.94 1.14 4.85
CA MET A 60 2.41 2.29 4.07
C MET A 60 3.88 2.16 3.69
N GLY A 61 4.72 1.62 4.58
CA GLY A 61 6.15 1.46 4.35
C GLY A 61 6.47 0.46 3.23
N ASP A 62 5.79 -0.70 3.22
CA ASP A 62 6.01 -1.73 2.20
C ASP A 62 5.45 -1.32 0.85
N ILE A 63 4.28 -0.67 0.83
CA ILE A 63 3.70 -0.14 -0.41
C ILE A 63 4.58 1.00 -0.98
N GLU A 64 5.10 1.89 -0.13
CA GLU A 64 6.01 2.94 -0.57
C GLU A 64 7.33 2.36 -1.09
N ARG A 65 7.87 1.33 -0.44
CA ARG A 65 9.03 0.59 -0.94
C ARG A 65 8.74 -0.02 -2.32
N ALA A 66 7.60 -0.68 -2.47
CA ALA A 66 7.18 -1.28 -3.73
C ALA A 66 7.09 -0.24 -4.86
N ALA A 67 6.43 0.89 -4.59
CA ALA A 67 6.31 1.98 -5.54
C ALA A 67 7.67 2.55 -5.94
N GLN A 68 8.60 2.74 -4.99
CA GLN A 68 9.95 3.24 -5.30
C GLN A 68 10.73 2.27 -6.19
N ASN A 69 10.65 0.97 -5.92
CA ASN A 69 11.30 -0.05 -6.73
C ASN A 69 10.68 -0.13 -8.15
N GLU A 70 9.36 -0.01 -8.28
CA GLU A 70 8.67 0.11 -9.57
C GLU A 70 9.11 1.37 -10.33
N LEU A 71 9.26 2.50 -9.64
CA LEU A 71 9.82 3.73 -10.20
C LEU A 71 11.26 3.48 -10.71
N ALA A 72 12.08 2.76 -9.96
CA ALA A 72 13.44 2.42 -10.40
C ALA A 72 13.45 1.51 -11.62
N LEU A 73 12.53 0.55 -11.74
CA LEU A 73 12.40 -0.29 -12.95
C LEU A 73 12.09 0.56 -14.19
N CYS A 74 11.11 1.47 -14.11
CA CYS A 74 10.82 2.40 -15.19
C CYS A 74 12.05 3.26 -15.55
N LEU A 75 12.76 3.76 -14.53
CA LEU A 75 13.96 4.58 -14.74
C LEU A 75 15.10 3.79 -15.40
N CYS A 76 15.21 2.49 -15.11
CA CYS A 76 16.18 1.62 -15.79
C CYS A 76 15.91 1.56 -17.29
N ASP A 77 14.65 1.48 -17.71
CA ASP A 77 14.29 1.48 -19.13
C ASP A 77 14.54 2.85 -19.78
N SER A 78 14.20 3.94 -19.10
CA SER A 78 14.53 5.30 -19.57
C SER A 78 16.04 5.50 -19.72
N TYR A 79 16.84 5.00 -18.78
CA TYR A 79 18.29 5.11 -18.82
C TYR A 79 18.93 4.29 -19.96
N ARG A 80 18.33 3.14 -20.31
CA ARG A 80 18.77 2.34 -21.47
C ARG A 80 18.56 3.07 -22.79
N GLN A 81 17.52 3.88 -22.89
CA GLN A 81 17.26 4.72 -24.08
C GLN A 81 18.19 5.93 -24.12
N GLN A 82 18.35 6.62 -22.98
CA GLN A 82 19.20 7.80 -22.85
C GLN A 82 20.00 7.74 -21.56
N ARG A 83 21.33 7.71 -21.70
CA ARG A 83 22.27 7.68 -20.57
C ARG A 83 22.24 9.02 -19.84
N ASP A 84 21.37 9.11 -18.84
CA ASP A 84 21.17 10.31 -18.03
C ASP A 84 21.71 10.11 -16.61
N THR A 85 22.68 10.93 -16.23
CA THR A 85 23.34 10.85 -14.91
C THR A 85 22.39 11.09 -13.74
N ALA A 86 21.37 11.94 -13.91
CA ALA A 86 20.37 12.17 -12.87
C ALA A 86 19.46 10.95 -12.68
N VAL A 87 19.12 10.26 -13.78
CA VAL A 87 18.38 8.99 -13.73
C VAL A 87 19.22 7.90 -13.07
N ALA A 88 20.49 7.75 -13.48
CA ALA A 88 21.45 6.85 -12.86
C ALA A 88 21.55 7.06 -11.33
N ASN A 89 21.74 8.31 -10.91
CA ASN A 89 21.82 8.67 -9.49
C ASN A 89 20.53 8.35 -8.73
N ARG A 90 19.37 8.53 -9.37
CA ARG A 90 18.08 8.21 -8.76
C ARG A 90 17.89 6.70 -8.59
N ILE A 91 18.24 5.90 -9.60
CA ILE A 91 18.20 4.43 -9.54
C ILE A 91 19.06 3.92 -8.37
N MET A 92 20.33 4.36 -8.28
CA MET A 92 21.22 3.94 -7.20
C MET A 92 20.71 4.34 -5.82
N ARG A 93 20.10 5.53 -5.70
CA ARG A 93 19.54 6.00 -4.43
C ARG A 93 18.37 5.12 -3.98
N ILE A 94 17.47 4.77 -4.90
CA ILE A 94 16.35 3.88 -4.61
C ILE A 94 16.89 2.52 -4.19
N TYR A 95 17.81 1.95 -4.95
CA TYR A 95 18.41 0.65 -4.65
C TYR A 95 19.07 0.58 -3.27
N LYS A 96 19.93 1.55 -2.95
CA LYS A 96 20.61 1.61 -1.64
C LYS A 96 19.63 1.72 -0.47
N ARG A 97 18.47 2.33 -0.68
CA ARG A 97 17.46 2.52 0.36
C ARG A 97 16.44 1.39 0.45
N TYR A 98 16.06 0.79 -0.68
CA TYR A 98 14.87 -0.05 -0.78
C TYR A 98 15.12 -1.42 -1.44
N GLY A 99 16.18 -1.59 -2.22
CA GLY A 99 16.49 -2.85 -2.91
C GLY A 99 17.48 -3.77 -2.17
N ASN A 100 17.95 -3.36 -0.99
CA ASN A 100 18.84 -4.16 -0.14
C ASN A 100 18.06 -5.25 0.63
N HIS A 101 17.37 -6.13 -0.10
CA HIS A 101 16.64 -7.25 0.50
C HIS A 101 17.56 -8.43 0.85
N TYR A 102 18.75 -8.50 0.24
CA TYR A 102 19.67 -9.63 0.36
C TYR A 102 20.84 -9.37 1.33
N GLY A 103 20.78 -8.30 2.13
CA GLY A 103 21.81 -7.98 3.13
C GLY A 103 22.99 -7.15 2.58
N PRO A 104 23.90 -6.70 3.45
CA PRO A 104 24.96 -5.73 3.15
C PRO A 104 25.80 -6.08 1.91
N ASP A 105 26.01 -7.38 1.68
CA ASP A 105 26.82 -7.91 0.58
C ASP A 105 26.21 -7.60 -0.80
N SER A 106 24.88 -7.44 -0.88
CA SER A 106 24.20 -7.10 -2.13
C SER A 106 24.61 -5.73 -2.66
N LEU A 107 24.92 -4.78 -1.79
CA LEU A 107 25.38 -3.44 -2.18
C LEU A 107 26.75 -3.48 -2.87
N SER A 108 27.58 -4.48 -2.56
CA SER A 108 28.87 -4.69 -3.22
C SER A 108 28.71 -5.31 -4.61
N LEU A 109 27.73 -6.20 -4.80
CA LEU A 109 27.48 -6.91 -6.06
C LEU A 109 26.91 -5.99 -7.16
N TYR A 110 26.12 -4.99 -6.77
CA TYR A 110 25.45 -4.05 -7.67
C TYR A 110 25.89 -2.62 -7.40
N ASN A 111 27.21 -2.39 -7.38
CA ASN A 111 27.81 -1.09 -7.07
C ASN A 111 27.70 -0.05 -8.21
N SER A 112 27.33 -0.47 -9.41
CA SER A 112 27.12 0.37 -10.58
C SER A 112 25.70 0.26 -11.12
N VAL A 113 25.23 1.32 -11.77
CA VAL A 113 23.90 1.35 -12.41
C VAL A 113 23.80 0.28 -13.49
N ASP A 114 24.87 0.04 -14.25
CA ASP A 114 24.86 -0.99 -15.30
C ASP A 114 24.69 -2.41 -14.75
N SER A 115 25.40 -2.75 -13.67
CA SER A 115 25.27 -4.05 -13.01
C SER A 115 23.87 -4.24 -12.44
N LEU A 116 23.33 -3.20 -11.82
CA LEU A 116 21.97 -3.18 -11.30
C LEU A 116 20.94 -3.36 -12.42
N ILE A 117 21.04 -2.61 -13.52
CA ILE A 117 20.10 -2.70 -14.65
C ILE A 117 20.10 -4.10 -15.25
N LYS A 118 21.27 -4.73 -15.38
CA LYS A 118 21.40 -6.11 -15.86
C LYS A 118 20.65 -7.12 -14.98
N ASN A 119 20.53 -6.83 -13.69
CA ASN A 119 19.90 -7.69 -12.69
C ASN A 119 18.61 -7.07 -12.11
N ARG A 120 18.01 -6.10 -12.80
CA ARG A 120 16.94 -5.26 -12.25
C ARG A 120 15.74 -6.06 -11.72
N ASN A 121 15.34 -7.14 -12.40
CA ASN A 121 14.23 -7.99 -11.98
C ASN A 121 14.58 -8.82 -10.73
N ARG A 122 15.85 -9.07 -10.44
CA ARG A 122 16.24 -9.78 -9.21
C ARG A 122 16.30 -8.84 -8.00
N VAL A 123 16.62 -7.58 -8.26
CA VAL A 123 17.01 -6.59 -7.24
C VAL A 123 15.86 -5.64 -6.90
N LEU A 124 15.04 -5.29 -7.88
CA LEU A 124 13.95 -4.31 -7.76
C LEU A 124 12.56 -4.95 -7.88
N ASP A 125 12.46 -6.25 -8.15
CA ASP A 125 11.13 -6.90 -8.17
C ASP A 125 10.61 -7.04 -6.74
N THR A 126 9.44 -6.44 -6.53
CA THR A 126 8.76 -6.33 -5.23
C THR A 126 7.65 -7.36 -5.08
N LEU A 127 7.39 -8.20 -6.10
CA LEU A 127 6.43 -9.30 -6.02
C LEU A 127 6.77 -10.28 -4.88
N VAL A 128 8.02 -10.32 -4.44
CA VAL A 128 8.47 -11.11 -3.27
C VAL A 128 7.84 -10.64 -1.95
N LEU A 129 7.31 -9.42 -1.87
CA LEU A 129 6.73 -8.84 -0.64
C LEU A 129 5.19 -8.99 -0.56
N ALA A 130 4.55 -9.59 -1.55
CA ALA A 130 3.09 -9.60 -1.71
C ALA A 130 2.44 -11.00 -1.63
N ASP A 131 3.18 -12.03 -1.21
CA ASP A 131 2.66 -13.39 -0.97
C ASP A 131 2.52 -13.67 0.53
#